data_AF-A0A091LEP7-F1
#
_entry.id   AF-A0A091LEP7-F1
#
_cell.length_a   1.000
_cell.length_b   1.000
_cell.length_c   1.000
_cell.angle_alpha   90.00
_cell.angle_beta   90.00
_cell.angle_gamma   90.00
#
_symmetry.space_group_name_H-M   'P 1'
#
loop_
_entity.id
_entity.type
_entity.pdbx_description
1 polymer ?
#
loop_
_entity_poly.entity_id
_entity_poly.type
_entity_poly.pdbx_seq_one_letter_code
_entity_poly.pdbx_strand_id
1 'polypeptide(L)'
;YLFNFATAATKKISESVAETAQTIKKSVEEGKIDSIIDKTIIGDFQKEQKKFVQEQQTKKSEAAVPPWVDSNEEETIQQQILALSADKRNFLRDPPAGVQFNFDFDQMYPVAMVMLQEDELLNRMRFDLVPKHIKEEVFWRNYFYRVSLIKQSAQLTALAAQQQAVGKEENKGREEDSQLK
;
A
#
# COMPACT_ATOMS: atom_id res chain seq x y z
N TYR A 1 36.17 10.22 -47.22
CA TYR A 1 34.74 10.56 -47.22
C TYR A 1 34.10 10.40 -45.83
N LEU A 2 34.67 11.00 -44.78
CA LEU A 2 34.13 10.91 -43.40
C LEU A 2 34.26 12.24 -42.61
N PHE A 3 34.37 13.38 -43.31
CA PHE A 3 34.55 14.69 -42.66
C PHE A 3 33.46 15.72 -43.00
N ASN A 4 32.47 15.38 -43.84
CA ASN A 4 31.40 16.30 -44.26
C ASN A 4 30.04 16.04 -43.59
N PHE A 5 29.91 15.00 -42.77
CA PHE A 5 28.64 14.66 -42.10
C PHE A 5 28.53 15.21 -40.67
N ALA A 6 29.65 15.57 -40.04
CA ALA A 6 29.67 16.07 -38.66
C ALA A 6 29.29 17.56 -38.53
N THR A 7 29.37 18.34 -39.62
CA THR A 7 29.15 19.80 -39.59
C THR A 7 27.68 20.20 -39.74
N ALA A 8 26.84 19.34 -40.34
CA ALA A 8 25.43 19.64 -40.56
C ALA A 8 24.58 19.44 -39.29
N ALA A 9 24.96 18.51 -38.41
CA ALA A 9 24.23 18.22 -37.17
C ALA A 9 24.46 19.28 -36.09
N THR A 10 25.69 19.81 -35.96
CA THR A 10 26.02 20.89 -35.00
C THR A 10 25.40 22.22 -35.40
N LYS A 11 25.30 22.52 -36.71
CA LYS A 11 24.66 23.75 -37.19
C LYS A 11 23.14 23.75 -36.97
N LYS A 12 22.47 22.60 -37.17
CA LYS A 12 21.02 22.45 -36.88
C LYS A 12 20.68 22.61 -35.39
N ILE A 13 21.56 22.17 -34.49
CA ILE A 13 21.36 22.33 -33.05
C ILE A 13 21.57 23.79 -32.62
N SER A 14 22.56 24.50 -33.19
CA SER A 14 22.78 25.92 -32.88
C SER A 14 21.69 26.84 -33.42
N GLU A 15 21.18 26.58 -34.62
CA GLU A 15 20.07 27.36 -35.21
C GLU A 15 18.77 27.13 -34.44
N SER A 16 18.50 25.87 -34.04
CA SER A 16 17.34 25.52 -33.22
C SER A 16 17.35 26.17 -31.82
N VAL A 17 18.51 26.30 -31.18
CA VAL A 17 18.64 26.97 -29.87
C VAL A 17 18.49 28.49 -29.98
N ALA A 18 18.98 29.10 -31.07
CA ALA A 18 18.85 30.54 -31.29
C ALA A 18 17.40 30.96 -31.60
N GLU A 19 16.68 30.18 -32.41
CA GLU A 19 15.25 30.39 -32.69
C GLU A 19 14.39 30.18 -31.44
N THR A 20 14.75 29.20 -30.60
CA THR A 20 14.08 28.95 -29.31
C THR A 20 14.29 30.12 -28.35
N ALA A 21 15.51 30.66 -28.25
CA ALA A 21 15.80 31.81 -27.39
C ALA A 21 15.07 33.10 -27.82
N GLN A 22 14.93 33.33 -29.13
CA GLN A 22 14.17 34.47 -29.66
C GLN A 22 12.66 34.35 -29.40
N THR A 23 12.13 33.12 -29.50
CA THR A 23 10.71 32.83 -29.25
C THR A 23 10.37 32.95 -27.76
N ILE A 24 11.25 32.47 -26.87
CA ILE A 24 11.10 32.64 -25.41
C ILE A 24 11.13 34.11 -25.02
N LYS A 25 12.03 34.91 -25.60
CA LYS A 25 12.13 36.34 -25.30
C LYS A 25 10.88 37.11 -25.72
N LYS A 26 10.35 36.83 -26.92
CA LYS A 26 9.13 37.46 -27.44
C LYS A 26 7.88 37.10 -26.63
N SER A 27 7.79 35.86 -26.13
CA SER A 27 6.59 35.40 -25.42
C SER A 27 6.61 35.65 -23.91
N VAL A 28 7.78 35.97 -23.32
CA VAL A 28 7.88 36.60 -21.99
C VAL A 28 7.31 38.02 -22.01
N GLU A 29 7.49 38.76 -23.11
CA GLU A 29 6.88 40.08 -23.30
C GLU A 29 5.36 40.01 -23.48
N GLU A 30 4.84 38.89 -24.00
CA GLU A 30 3.40 38.67 -24.26
C GLU A 30 2.63 37.96 -23.12
N GLY A 31 3.30 37.61 -22.01
CA GLY A 31 2.66 37.04 -20.81
C GLY A 31 2.06 35.62 -20.98
N LYS A 32 2.40 34.89 -22.05
CA LYS A 32 1.86 33.54 -22.36
C LYS A 32 2.83 32.40 -22.00
N ILE A 33 3.45 32.50 -20.83
CA ILE A 33 4.52 31.59 -20.39
C ILE A 33 4.00 30.15 -20.20
N ASP A 34 2.76 29.99 -19.72
CA ASP A 34 2.16 28.67 -19.47
C ASP A 34 2.08 27.80 -20.74
N SER A 35 1.75 28.40 -21.88
CA SER A 35 1.60 27.69 -23.15
C SER A 35 2.92 27.22 -23.78
N ILE A 36 4.05 27.78 -23.32
CA ILE A 36 5.40 27.44 -23.81
C ILE A 36 6.01 26.38 -22.94
N ILE A 37 5.78 26.43 -21.62
CA ILE A 37 6.22 25.38 -20.71
C ILE A 37 5.68 24.04 -21.22
N ASP A 38 4.39 23.96 -21.52
CA ASP A 38 3.72 22.75 -22.05
C ASP A 38 4.24 22.27 -23.42
N LYS A 39 4.82 23.17 -24.24
CA LYS A 39 5.35 22.84 -25.58
C LYS A 39 6.87 22.60 -25.60
N THR A 40 7.55 22.91 -24.50
CA THR A 40 9.00 22.80 -24.36
C THR A 40 9.34 21.49 -23.67
N ILE A 41 10.57 21.01 -23.85
CA ILE A 41 11.13 19.81 -23.17
C ILE A 41 10.86 19.80 -21.65
N ILE A 42 10.72 20.97 -21.03
CA ILE A 42 10.39 21.13 -19.61
C ILE A 42 8.95 20.69 -19.29
N GLY A 43 7.96 21.02 -20.12
CA GLY A 43 6.58 20.56 -19.94
C GLY A 43 6.42 19.08 -20.25
N ASP A 44 7.13 18.58 -21.25
CA ASP A 44 7.21 17.14 -21.51
C ASP A 44 7.84 16.39 -20.34
N PHE A 45 8.94 16.90 -19.78
CA PHE A 45 9.57 16.33 -18.58
C PHE A 45 8.63 16.38 -17.36
N GLN A 46 7.91 17.49 -17.13
CA GLN A 46 6.94 17.59 -16.05
C GLN A 46 5.74 16.66 -16.25
N LYS A 47 5.29 16.47 -17.48
CA LYS A 47 4.21 15.56 -17.84
C LYS A 47 4.66 14.11 -17.71
N GLU A 48 5.90 13.80 -18.08
CA GLU A 48 6.53 12.50 -17.89
C GLU A 48 6.81 12.22 -16.42
N GLN A 49 7.20 13.22 -15.63
CA GLN A 49 7.32 13.13 -14.18
C GLN A 49 5.96 12.89 -13.51
N LYS A 50 4.91 13.62 -13.93
CA LYS A 50 3.53 13.40 -13.44
C LYS A 50 3.01 12.02 -13.85
N LYS A 51 3.26 11.58 -15.09
CA LYS A 51 2.92 10.24 -15.56
C LYS A 51 3.70 9.17 -14.81
N PHE A 52 4.97 9.39 -14.48
CA PHE A 52 5.76 8.45 -13.69
C PHE A 52 5.24 8.35 -12.26
N VAL A 53 4.91 9.48 -11.62
CA VAL A 53 4.26 9.49 -10.29
C VAL A 53 2.90 8.81 -10.36
N GLN A 54 2.11 9.07 -11.41
CA GLN A 54 0.80 8.48 -11.60
C GLN A 54 0.90 6.98 -11.93
N GLU A 55 1.85 6.54 -12.76
CA GLU A 55 2.13 5.12 -13.04
C GLU A 55 2.67 4.40 -11.80
N GLN A 56 3.48 5.06 -10.96
CA GLN A 56 3.86 4.53 -9.65
C GLN A 56 2.66 4.44 -8.70
N GLN A 57 1.68 5.35 -8.80
CA GLN A 57 0.42 5.29 -8.03
C GLN A 57 -0.57 4.26 -8.62
N THR A 58 -0.57 4.04 -9.93
CA THR A 58 -1.49 3.13 -10.62
C THR A 58 -0.95 1.69 -10.57
N LYS A 59 0.37 1.49 -10.55
CA LYS A 59 1.00 0.21 -10.15
C LYS A 59 0.82 -0.09 -8.66
N LYS A 60 0.51 0.92 -7.84
CA LYS A 60 0.02 0.79 -6.46
C LYS A 60 -1.51 0.62 -6.38
N SER A 61 -2.22 0.37 -7.48
CA SER A 61 -3.69 0.15 -7.48
C SER A 61 -4.12 -1.29 -7.16
N GLU A 62 -3.28 -2.09 -6.52
CA GLU A 62 -3.72 -2.79 -5.29
C GLU A 62 -3.10 -1.99 -4.15
N ALA A 63 -3.79 -0.95 -3.69
CA ALA A 63 -3.30 -0.21 -2.54
C ALA A 63 -3.29 -1.22 -1.39
N ALA A 64 -2.10 -1.64 -0.94
CA ALA A 64 -2.01 -2.60 0.15
C ALA A 64 -2.73 -2.00 1.35
N VAL A 65 -3.89 -2.55 1.68
CA VAL A 65 -4.73 -2.04 2.76
C VAL A 65 -4.33 -2.74 4.05
N PRO A 66 -4.42 -2.08 5.22
CA PRO A 66 -4.21 -2.76 6.48
C PRO A 66 -5.10 -4.00 6.62
N PRO A 67 -4.63 -5.04 7.33
CA PRO A 67 -5.28 -6.35 7.35
C PRO A 67 -6.64 -6.38 8.07
N TRP A 68 -7.02 -5.34 8.80
CA TRP A 68 -8.32 -5.23 9.49
C TRP A 68 -9.45 -4.69 8.61
N VAL A 69 -9.12 -4.00 7.51
CA VAL A 69 -10.13 -3.44 6.61
C VAL A 69 -10.99 -4.56 6.02
N ASP A 70 -12.27 -4.27 5.82
CA ASP A 70 -13.32 -5.21 5.37
C ASP A 70 -13.76 -6.24 6.42
N SER A 71 -13.32 -6.12 7.67
CA SER A 71 -13.78 -6.98 8.76
C SER A 71 -14.93 -6.33 9.54
N ASN A 72 -15.95 -7.11 9.92
CA ASN A 72 -17.11 -6.60 10.69
C ASN A 72 -16.72 -5.93 12.02
N GLU A 73 -15.61 -6.36 12.62
CA GLU A 73 -15.07 -5.86 13.90
C GLU A 73 -13.72 -5.15 13.69
N GLU A 74 -13.66 -4.25 12.70
CA GLU A 74 -12.43 -3.58 12.27
C GLU A 74 -11.62 -2.97 13.43
N GLU A 75 -12.27 -2.22 14.31
CA GLU A 75 -11.61 -1.55 15.44
C GLU A 75 -10.99 -2.56 16.44
N THR A 76 -11.74 -3.60 16.80
CA THR A 76 -11.25 -4.65 17.71
C THR A 76 -10.06 -5.39 17.11
N ILE A 77 -10.15 -5.75 15.83
CA ILE A 77 -9.08 -6.45 15.10
C ILE A 77 -7.85 -5.56 15.00
N GLN A 78 -8.02 -4.28 14.67
CA GLN A 78 -6.94 -3.30 14.62
C GLN A 78 -6.19 -3.23 15.96
N GLN A 79 -6.92 -3.04 17.07
CA GLN A 79 -6.32 -2.96 18.41
C GLN A 79 -5.54 -4.25 18.76
N GLN A 80 -6.09 -5.41 18.47
CA GLN A 80 -5.42 -6.69 18.71
C GLN A 80 -4.15 -6.86 17.86
N ILE A 81 -4.18 -6.43 16.61
CA ILE A 81 -3.03 -6.49 15.71
C ILE A 81 -1.92 -5.53 16.17
N LEU A 82 -2.25 -4.30 16.55
CA LEU A 82 -1.28 -3.34 17.09
C LEU A 82 -0.68 -3.83 18.42
N ALA A 83 -1.47 -4.51 19.25
CA ALA A 83 -0.98 -5.10 20.49
C ALA A 83 0.07 -6.21 20.28
N LEU A 84 0.14 -6.82 19.08
CA LEU A 84 1.17 -7.82 18.78
C LEU A 84 2.58 -7.24 18.89
N SER A 85 2.74 -5.96 18.57
CA SER A 85 4.02 -5.27 18.55
C SER A 85 4.62 -5.06 19.93
N ALA A 86 3.82 -5.18 20.99
CA ALA A 86 4.28 -5.09 22.37
C ALA A 86 5.03 -6.35 22.86
N ASP A 87 4.86 -7.52 22.21
CA ASP A 87 5.52 -8.76 22.62
C ASP A 87 6.48 -9.30 21.55
N LYS A 88 7.78 -9.29 21.88
CA LYS A 88 8.86 -9.84 21.04
C LYS A 88 8.63 -11.28 20.59
N ARG A 89 7.90 -12.09 21.37
CA ARG A 89 7.63 -13.50 21.05
C ARG A 89 6.80 -13.66 19.80
N ASN A 90 5.97 -12.67 19.45
CA ASN A 90 5.14 -12.70 18.25
C ASN A 90 5.99 -12.73 16.95
N PHE A 91 7.21 -12.20 17.01
CA PHE A 91 8.13 -12.16 15.87
C PHE A 91 9.10 -13.33 15.85
N LEU A 92 9.49 -13.86 17.01
CA LEU A 92 10.52 -14.89 17.11
C LEU A 92 9.98 -16.32 17.04
N ARG A 93 8.71 -16.55 17.43
CA ARG A 93 8.14 -17.89 17.46
C ARG A 93 7.48 -18.22 16.15
N ASP A 94 8.03 -19.22 15.47
CA ASP A 94 7.46 -19.78 14.25
C ASP A 94 6.02 -20.32 14.45
N PRO A 95 5.20 -20.32 13.38
CA PRO A 95 3.98 -21.09 13.34
C PRO A 95 4.24 -22.57 13.70
N PRO A 96 3.36 -23.22 14.48
CA PRO A 96 3.51 -24.63 14.81
C PRO A 96 3.61 -25.52 13.57
N ALA A 97 4.41 -26.58 13.65
CA ALA A 97 4.52 -27.54 12.56
C ALA A 97 3.16 -28.19 12.27
N GLY A 98 2.78 -28.26 11.00
CA GLY A 98 1.52 -28.86 10.55
C GLY A 98 0.34 -27.90 10.43
N VAL A 99 0.47 -26.63 10.83
CA VAL A 99 -0.57 -25.63 10.54
C VAL A 99 -0.56 -25.26 9.05
N GLN A 100 -1.74 -25.20 8.44
CA GLN A 100 -1.88 -24.69 7.07
C GLN A 100 -1.88 -23.16 7.11
N PHE A 101 -0.71 -22.57 6.96
CA PHE A 101 -0.53 -21.13 6.81
C PHE A 101 0.37 -20.87 5.60
N ASN A 102 -0.26 -20.55 4.47
CA ASN A 102 0.42 -20.23 3.23
C ASN A 102 0.87 -18.77 3.27
N PHE A 103 2.18 -18.56 3.43
CA PHE A 103 2.79 -17.24 3.44
C PHE A 103 3.68 -17.07 2.22
N ASP A 104 3.41 -16.03 1.44
CA ASP A 104 4.26 -15.58 0.35
C ASP A 104 4.81 -14.20 0.72
N PHE A 105 6.14 -14.09 0.77
CA PHE A 105 6.80 -12.87 1.20
C PHE A 105 6.56 -11.71 0.24
N ASP A 106 6.68 -11.96 -1.06
CA ASP A 106 6.59 -10.92 -2.09
C ASP A 106 5.16 -10.37 -2.18
N GLN A 107 4.15 -11.23 -2.03
CA GLN A 107 2.75 -10.81 -1.99
C GLN A 107 2.40 -10.03 -0.73
N MET A 108 2.94 -10.41 0.43
CA MET A 108 2.62 -9.78 1.71
C MET A 108 3.46 -8.54 2.00
N TYR A 109 4.57 -8.34 1.30
CA TYR A 109 5.49 -7.23 1.54
C TYR A 109 4.86 -5.84 1.39
N PRO A 110 4.01 -5.56 0.38
CA PRO A 110 3.29 -4.29 0.31
C PRO A 110 2.45 -3.98 1.56
N VAL A 111 1.76 -4.99 2.11
CA VAL A 111 0.97 -4.86 3.35
C VAL A 111 1.89 -4.62 4.54
N ALA A 112 3.04 -5.30 4.58
CA ALA A 112 4.04 -5.10 5.61
C ALA A 112 4.53 -3.64 5.66
N MET A 113 4.75 -3.02 4.50
CA MET A 113 5.18 -1.62 4.44
C MET A 113 4.14 -0.67 5.00
N VAL A 114 2.86 -0.90 4.73
CA VAL A 114 1.77 -0.11 5.32
C VAL A 114 1.71 -0.33 6.83
N MET A 115 1.84 -1.57 7.30
CA MET A 115 1.88 -1.87 8.73
C MET A 115 3.04 -1.18 9.46
N LEU A 116 4.21 -1.04 8.83
CA LEU A 116 5.33 -0.28 9.42
C LEU A 116 5.06 1.22 9.54
N GLN A 117 4.18 1.78 8.70
CA GLN A 117 3.80 3.19 8.75
C GLN A 117 2.73 3.43 9.81
N GLU A 118 1.80 2.51 9.96
CA GLU A 118 0.70 2.57 10.94
C GLU A 118 1.17 2.25 12.38
N ASP A 119 2.16 1.36 12.53
CA ASP A 119 2.64 0.89 13.84
C ASP A 119 4.14 1.20 14.05
N GLU A 120 4.41 2.28 14.78
CA GLU A 120 5.77 2.69 15.15
C GLU A 120 6.50 1.63 16.01
N LEU A 121 5.77 0.91 16.87
CA LEU A 121 6.35 -0.15 17.71
C LEU A 121 6.77 -1.33 16.85
N LEU A 122 5.96 -1.72 15.87
CA LEU A 122 6.32 -2.75 14.89
C LEU A 122 7.61 -2.40 14.16
N ASN A 123 7.73 -1.14 13.71
CA ASN A 123 8.91 -0.66 13.01
C ASN A 123 10.17 -0.70 13.89
N ARG A 124 10.05 -0.28 15.16
CA ARG A 124 11.13 -0.40 16.14
C ARG A 124 11.53 -1.86 16.37
N MET A 125 10.55 -2.75 16.53
CA MET A 125 10.80 -4.18 16.72
C MET A 125 11.49 -4.79 15.50
N ARG A 126 11.08 -4.44 14.28
CA ARG A 126 11.76 -4.87 13.05
C ARG A 126 13.22 -4.44 13.05
N PHE A 127 13.51 -3.18 13.36
CA PHE A 127 14.88 -2.66 13.42
C PHE A 127 15.76 -3.38 14.47
N ASP A 128 15.19 -3.76 15.62
CA ASP A 128 15.91 -4.43 16.70
C ASP A 128 16.10 -5.94 16.46
N LEU A 129 15.22 -6.59 15.71
CA LEU A 129 15.24 -8.03 15.49
C LEU A 129 15.84 -8.45 14.14
N VAL A 130 15.75 -7.62 13.11
CA VAL A 130 16.16 -7.95 11.73
C VAL A 130 17.36 -7.10 11.30
N PRO A 131 18.44 -7.68 10.75
CA PRO A 131 18.73 -9.12 10.62
C PRO A 131 19.38 -9.73 11.88
N LYS A 132 19.43 -8.98 13.00
CA LYS A 132 20.24 -9.33 14.18
C LYS A 132 19.91 -10.69 14.80
N HIS A 133 18.63 -11.03 14.87
CA HIS A 133 18.12 -12.24 15.51
C HIS A 133 17.45 -13.17 14.48
N ILE A 134 16.69 -12.61 13.54
CA ILE A 134 15.94 -13.36 12.52
C ILE A 134 16.00 -12.65 11.17
N LYS A 135 15.73 -13.40 10.09
CA LYS A 135 15.61 -12.86 8.74
C LYS A 135 14.31 -12.07 8.59
N GLU A 136 14.31 -11.12 7.66
CA GLU A 136 13.14 -10.32 7.26
C GLU A 136 11.92 -11.20 6.97
N GLU A 137 12.08 -12.19 6.09
CA GLU A 137 11.01 -13.13 5.71
C GLU A 137 10.42 -13.88 6.92
N VAL A 138 11.26 -14.32 7.85
CA VAL A 138 10.83 -15.04 9.07
C VAL A 138 10.06 -14.10 10.00
N PHE A 139 10.55 -12.87 10.17
CA PHE A 139 9.86 -11.85 10.97
C PHE A 139 8.43 -11.64 10.47
N TRP A 140 8.28 -11.43 9.16
CA TRP A 140 6.98 -11.17 8.55
C TRP A 140 6.09 -12.40 8.53
N ARG A 141 6.62 -13.58 8.22
CA ARG A 141 5.88 -14.85 8.31
C ARG A 141 5.27 -15.05 9.70
N ASN A 142 6.07 -14.81 10.75
CA ASN A 142 5.64 -15.00 12.13
C ASN A 142 4.59 -13.95 12.53
N TYR A 143 4.82 -12.69 12.16
CA TYR A 143 3.87 -11.61 12.42
C TYR A 143 2.52 -11.84 11.73
N PHE A 144 2.52 -12.08 10.42
CA PHE A 144 1.29 -12.31 9.66
C PHE A 144 0.57 -13.58 10.06
N TYR A 145 1.28 -14.58 10.57
CA TYR A 145 0.63 -15.74 11.20
C TYR A 145 -0.20 -15.32 12.41
N ARG A 146 0.32 -14.48 13.32
CA ARG A 146 -0.45 -13.96 14.46
C ARG A 146 -1.65 -13.13 14.01
N VAL A 147 -1.46 -12.30 12.99
CA VAL A 147 -2.56 -11.54 12.37
C VAL A 147 -3.64 -12.48 11.84
N SER A 148 -3.27 -13.57 11.17
CA SER A 148 -4.24 -14.54 10.63
C SER A 148 -5.07 -15.20 11.73
N LEU A 149 -4.47 -15.53 12.87
CA LEU A 149 -5.17 -16.10 14.02
C LEU A 149 -6.18 -15.12 14.61
N ILE A 150 -5.81 -13.85 14.73
CA ILE A 150 -6.71 -12.78 15.19
C ILE A 150 -7.93 -12.70 14.25
N LYS A 151 -7.69 -12.60 12.93
CA LYS A 151 -8.77 -12.52 11.93
C LYS A 151 -9.70 -13.73 11.98
N GLN A 152 -9.14 -14.94 12.05
CA GLN A 152 -9.94 -16.17 12.18
C GLN A 152 -10.77 -16.18 13.46
N SER A 153 -10.19 -15.76 14.59
CA SER A 153 -10.90 -15.72 15.87
C SER A 153 -12.07 -14.72 15.87
N ALA A 154 -11.90 -13.56 15.23
CA ALA A 154 -12.96 -12.56 15.10
C ALA A 154 -14.09 -13.06 14.18
N GLN A 155 -13.74 -13.71 13.05
CA GLN A 155 -14.74 -14.32 12.16
C GLN A 155 -15.60 -15.38 12.86
N LEU A 156 -14.98 -16.24 13.67
CA LEU A 156 -15.69 -17.26 14.45
C LEU A 156 -16.61 -16.63 15.50
N THR A 157 -16.12 -15.59 16.19
CA THR A 157 -16.92 -14.85 17.18
C THR A 157 -18.14 -14.19 16.54
N ALA A 158 -17.95 -13.54 15.39
CA ALA A 158 -19.04 -12.91 14.64
C ALA A 158 -20.10 -13.94 14.19
N LEU A 159 -19.68 -15.11 13.70
CA LEU A 159 -20.61 -16.18 13.30
C LEU A 159 -21.41 -16.74 14.49
N ALA A 160 -20.76 -16.94 15.63
CA ALA A 160 -21.42 -17.40 16.85
C ALA A 160 -22.45 -16.37 17.36
N ALA A 161 -22.12 -15.08 17.31
CA ALA A 161 -23.04 -14.01 17.69
C ALA A 161 -24.29 -13.97 16.80
N GLN A 162 -24.11 -14.17 15.48
CA GLN A 162 -25.23 -14.25 14.54
C GLN A 162 -26.17 -15.43 14.83
N GLN A 163 -25.63 -16.62 15.11
CA GLN A 163 -26.44 -17.80 15.45
C GLN A 163 -27.27 -17.60 16.72
N GLN A 164 -26.70 -16.91 17.73
CA GLN A 164 -27.41 -16.60 18.96
C GLN A 164 -28.52 -15.55 18.77
N ALA A 165 -28.31 -14.59 17.86
CA ALA A 165 -29.32 -13.58 17.53
C ALA A 165 -30.53 -14.22 16.82
N VAL A 166 -30.29 -15.08 15.83
CA VAL A 166 -31.34 -15.81 15.10
C VAL A 166 -32.15 -16.72 16.03
N GLY A 167 -31.48 -17.46 16.94
CA GLY A 167 -32.17 -18.31 17.90
C GLY A 167 -33.03 -17.54 18.92
N LYS A 168 -32.66 -16.30 19.26
CA LYS A 168 -33.45 -15.43 20.14
C LYS A 168 -34.68 -14.84 19.43
N GLU A 169 -34.56 -14.49 18.15
CA GLU A 169 -35.69 -14.00 17.36
C GLU A 169 -36.75 -15.08 17.10
N GLU A 170 -36.33 -16.32 16.82
CA GLU A 170 -37.27 -17.45 16.69
C GLU A 170 -38.02 -17.75 17.98
N ASN A 171 -37.34 -17.64 19.14
CA ASN A 171 -37.97 -17.91 20.42
C ASN A 171 -38.94 -16.80 20.83
N LYS A 172 -38.60 -15.53 20.54
CA LYS A 172 -39.48 -14.38 20.77
C LYS A 172 -40.74 -14.43 19.89
N GLY A 173 -40.60 -14.80 18.62
CA GLY A 173 -41.76 -14.96 17.72
C GLY A 173 -42.73 -16.08 18.16
N ARG A 174 -42.22 -17.15 18.76
CA ARG A 174 -43.07 -18.23 19.32
C ARG A 174 -43.75 -17.81 20.63
N GLU A 175 -43.09 -17.04 21.47
CA GLU A 175 -43.68 -16.53 22.72
C GLU A 175 -44.79 -15.50 22.47
N GLU A 176 -44.65 -14.65 21.46
CA GLU A 176 -45.68 -13.66 21.07
C GLU A 176 -46.92 -14.34 20.44
N ASP A 177 -46.75 -15.35 19.59
CA ASP A 177 -47.88 -16.09 18.98
C ASP A 177 -48.64 -16.97 19.99
N SER A 178 -47.97 -17.39 21.08
CA SER A 178 -48.59 -18.12 22.19
C SER A 178 -49.37 -17.21 23.17
N GLN A 179 -49.09 -15.92 23.21
CA GLN A 179 -49.81 -14.94 24.06
C GLN A 179 -51.03 -14.31 23.36
N LEU A 180 -51.18 -14.52 22.05
CA LEU A 180 -52.29 -14.01 21.23
C LEU A 180 -53.43 -15.02 21.00
N LYS A 181 -53.36 -16.20 21.62
CA LYS A 181 -54.43 -17.22 21.67
C LYS A 181 -55.02 -17.33 23.07
#